data_AF-A0A926G271-F1
#
_entry.id   AF-A0A926G271-F1
#
_cell.length_a   1.000
_cell.length_b   1.000
_cell.length_c   1.000
_cell.angle_alpha   90.00
_cell.angle_beta   90.00
_cell.angle_gamma   90.00
#
_symmetry.space_group_name_H-M   'P 1'
#
loop_
_entity.id
_entity.type
_entity.pdbx_description
1 polymer ?
#
loop_
_entity_poly.entity_id
_entity_poly.type
_entity_poly.pdbx_seq_one_letter_code
_entity_poly.pdbx_strand_id
1 'polypeptide(L)'
;MKPQAFGKGYPQEGDAIADLARQYLLEPGLRGVERVEALIDRAESDSRWDDMSMWHRVRFRLLRFKREQAVARRLGCHVAH
;
A
#
# COMPACT_ATOMS: atom_id res chain seq x y z
N MET A 1 -22.60 -0.52 31.40
CA MET A 1 -22.06 -0.36 30.03
C MET A 1 -20.64 -0.92 30.04
N LYS A 2 -20.42 -2.14 29.52
CA LYS A 2 -19.08 -2.75 29.50
C LYS A 2 -18.36 -2.36 28.21
N PRO A 3 -17.07 -1.95 28.26
CA PRO A 3 -16.31 -1.67 27.05
C PRO A 3 -16.11 -2.96 26.26
N GLN A 4 -16.44 -2.92 24.96
CA GLN A 4 -16.08 -3.96 24.01
C GLN A 4 -14.56 -4.04 23.93
N ALA A 5 -14.00 -5.14 24.41
CA ALA A 5 -12.64 -5.52 24.13
C ALA A 5 -12.56 -5.89 22.65
N PHE A 6 -12.03 -4.99 21.82
CA PHE A 6 -11.54 -5.35 20.49
C PHE A 6 -10.39 -6.34 20.68
N GLY A 7 -10.64 -7.58 20.29
CA GLY A 7 -9.77 -8.72 20.54
C GLY A 7 -8.39 -8.57 19.89
N LYS A 8 -7.38 -9.02 20.63
CA LYS A 8 -6.20 -9.79 20.21
C LYS A 8 -5.74 -9.59 18.75
N GLY A 9 -4.65 -8.85 18.58
CA GLY A 9 -3.42 -9.42 18.01
C GLY A 9 -3.43 -9.90 16.56
N TYR A 10 -4.16 -9.24 15.66
CA TYR A 10 -3.70 -9.22 14.27
C TYR A 10 -2.48 -8.28 14.25
N PRO A 11 -1.35 -8.63 13.60
CA PRO A 11 -0.39 -7.59 13.23
C PRO A 11 -1.23 -6.52 12.54
N GLN A 12 -1.19 -5.29 13.05
CA GLN A 12 -2.08 -4.22 12.63
C GLN A 12 -2.06 -4.25 11.10
N GLU A 13 -3.17 -4.60 10.45
CA GLU A 13 -3.15 -4.86 8.99
C GLU A 13 -2.58 -3.65 8.24
N GLY A 14 -2.72 -2.46 8.84
CA GLY A 14 -2.08 -1.23 8.44
C GLY A 14 -0.55 -1.26 8.36
N ASP A 15 0.15 -1.97 9.23
CA ASP A 15 1.61 -2.14 9.22
C ASP A 15 2.04 -3.04 8.06
N ALA A 16 1.40 -4.20 7.90
CA ALA A 16 1.67 -5.11 6.78
C ALA A 16 1.42 -4.43 5.41
N ILE A 17 0.36 -3.63 5.32
CA ILE A 17 0.07 -2.82 4.11
C ILE A 17 1.14 -1.73 3.91
N ALA A 18 1.71 -1.17 4.98
CA ALA A 18 2.81 -0.20 4.90
C ALA A 18 4.07 -0.84 4.32
N ASP A 19 4.42 -2.01 4.84
CA ASP A 19 5.60 -2.75 4.44
C ASP A 19 5.49 -3.23 2.98
N LEU A 20 4.33 -3.76 2.58
CA LEU A 20 4.08 -4.14 1.18
C LEU A 20 4.18 -2.93 0.25
N ALA A 21 3.54 -1.81 0.59
CA ALA A 21 3.64 -0.58 -0.22
C ALA A 21 5.09 -0.07 -0.29
N ARG A 22 5.86 -0.16 0.80
CA ARG A 22 7.27 0.22 0.82
C ARG A 22 8.12 -0.71 -0.06
N GLN A 23 7.86 -2.02 -0.02
CA GLN A 23 8.57 -2.99 -0.85
C GLN A 23 8.40 -2.70 -2.35
N TYR A 24 7.16 -2.45 -2.78
CA TYR A 24 6.88 -2.09 -4.18
C TYR A 24 7.44 -0.73 -4.60
N LEU A 25 7.68 0.18 -3.64
CA LEU A 25 8.34 1.48 -3.91
C LEU A 25 9.83 1.32 -4.18
N LEU A 26 10.49 0.36 -3.53
CA LEU A 26 11.91 0.08 -3.75
C LEU A 26 12.16 -0.61 -5.10
N GLU A 27 11.12 -1.10 -5.77
CA GLU A 27 11.25 -1.59 -7.14
C GLU A 27 11.53 -0.40 -8.09
N PRO A 28 12.56 -0.50 -8.95
CA PRO A 28 12.93 0.60 -9.83
C PRO A 28 11.81 0.89 -10.86
N GLY A 29 11.42 2.17 -10.96
CA GLY A 29 10.49 2.67 -11.97
C GLY A 29 9.01 2.62 -11.57
N LEU A 30 8.12 2.41 -12.56
CA LEU A 30 6.67 2.34 -12.33
C LEU A 30 6.17 0.94 -11.91
N ARG A 31 7.07 -0.05 -11.89
CA ARG A 31 6.79 -1.48 -11.73
C ARG A 31 5.98 -1.83 -10.48
N GLY A 32 6.21 -1.14 -9.37
CA GLY A 32 5.48 -1.42 -8.13
C GLY A 32 3.97 -1.17 -8.24
N VAL A 33 3.54 -0.17 -9.02
CA VAL A 33 2.10 0.06 -9.24
C VAL A 33 1.54 -0.96 -10.23
N GLU A 34 2.23 -1.19 -11.34
CA GLU A 34 1.82 -2.18 -12.36
C GLU A 34 1.65 -3.59 -11.75
N ARG A 35 2.54 -3.95 -10.82
CA ARG A 35 2.49 -5.23 -10.11
C ARG A 35 1.30 -5.33 -9.16
N VAL A 36 0.94 -4.23 -8.49
CA VAL A 36 -0.28 -4.18 -7.67
C VAL A 36 -1.54 -4.25 -8.52
N GLU A 37 -1.58 -3.60 -9.70
CA GLU A 37 -2.70 -3.76 -10.64
C GLU A 37 -2.85 -5.23 -11.04
N ALA A 38 -1.77 -5.92 -11.41
CA ALA A 38 -1.81 -7.34 -11.78
C ALA A 38 -2.29 -8.25 -10.62
N LEU A 39 -1.99 -7.90 -9.37
CA LEU A 39 -2.49 -8.62 -8.19
C LEU A 39 -3.97 -8.38 -7.95
N ILE A 40 -4.47 -7.17 -8.24
CA ILE A 40 -5.90 -6.85 -8.19
C ILE A 40 -6.64 -7.63 -9.27
N ASP A 41 -6.15 -7.63 -10.51
CA ASP A 41 -6.76 -8.39 -11.62
C ASP A 41 -6.84 -9.88 -11.31
N ARG A 42 -5.79 -10.43 -10.69
CA ARG A 42 -5.78 -11.82 -10.24
C ARG A 42 -6.77 -12.06 -9.10
N ALA A 43 -6.83 -11.19 -8.10
CA ALA A 43 -7.76 -11.33 -6.99
C ALA A 43 -9.22 -11.20 -7.45
N GLU A 44 -9.49 -10.36 -8.44
CA GLU A 44 -10.79 -10.25 -9.09
C GLU A 44 -11.15 -11.54 -9.84
N SER A 45 -10.22 -12.06 -10.64
CA SER A 45 -10.39 -13.33 -11.37
C SER A 45 -10.64 -14.51 -10.42
N ASP A 46 -9.91 -14.55 -9.30
CA ASP A 46 -10.02 -15.59 -8.27
C ASP A 46 -11.19 -15.34 -7.29
N SER A 47 -11.96 -14.24 -7.46
CA SER A 47 -13.05 -13.81 -6.55
C SER A 47 -12.65 -13.72 -5.07
N ARG A 48 -11.40 -13.33 -4.79
CA ARG A 48 -10.83 -13.19 -3.44
C ARG A 48 -11.03 -11.77 -2.91
N TRP A 49 -12.24 -11.50 -2.42
CA TRP A 49 -12.66 -10.16 -1.96
C TRP A 49 -11.89 -9.64 -0.74
N ASP A 50 -11.46 -10.52 0.16
CA ASP A 50 -10.63 -10.15 1.32
C ASP A 50 -9.26 -9.61 0.87
N ASP A 51 -8.60 -10.31 -0.06
CA ASP A 51 -7.34 -9.90 -0.67
C ASP A 51 -7.50 -8.58 -1.44
N MET A 52 -8.63 -8.38 -2.12
CA MET A 52 -8.91 -7.16 -2.90
C MET A 52 -8.90 -5.91 -2.02
N SER A 53 -9.50 -5.99 -0.82
CA SER A 53 -9.50 -4.89 0.15
C SER A 53 -8.07 -4.51 0.57
N MET A 54 -7.20 -5.50 0.76
CA MET A 54 -5.78 -5.27 1.05
C MET A 54 -5.06 -4.62 -0.14
N TRP A 55 -5.19 -5.17 -1.35
CA TRP A 55 -4.51 -4.65 -2.54
C TRP A 55 -4.95 -3.23 -2.92
N HIS A 56 -6.22 -2.89 -2.74
CA HIS A 56 -6.70 -1.51 -2.90
C HIS A 56 -6.08 -0.55 -1.88
N ARG A 57 -5.93 -0.97 -0.61
CA ARG A 57 -5.24 -0.16 0.40
C ARG A 57 -3.76 0.02 0.06
N VAL A 58 -3.08 -1.02 -0.41
CA VAL A 58 -1.68 -0.94 -0.89
C VAL A 58 -1.56 0.02 -2.08
N ARG A 59 -2.44 -0.10 -3.07
CA ARG A 59 -2.52 0.80 -4.25
C ARG A 59 -2.65 2.26 -3.83
N PHE A 60 -3.58 2.56 -2.91
CA PHE A 60 -3.81 3.92 -2.44
C PHE A 60 -2.57 4.51 -1.76
N ARG A 61 -1.88 3.73 -0.91
CA ARG A 61 -0.65 4.18 -0.26
C ARG A 61 0.46 4.43 -1.28
N LEU A 62 0.68 3.52 -2.23
CA LEU A 62 1.67 3.70 -3.30
C LEU A 62 1.43 4.97 -4.10
N LEU A 63 0.17 5.26 -4.48
CA LEU A 63 -0.19 6.49 -5.20
C LEU A 63 0.07 7.75 -4.36
N ARG A 64 -0.29 7.72 -3.07
CA ARG A 64 -0.03 8.82 -2.15
C ARG A 64 1.47 9.10 -2.04
N PHE A 65 2.29 8.07 -1.81
CA PHE A 65 3.75 8.20 -1.72
C PHE A 65 4.36 8.71 -3.03
N LYS A 66 3.92 8.22 -4.19
CA LYS A 66 4.37 8.74 -5.49
C LYS A 66 4.04 10.23 -5.64
N ARG A 67 2.86 10.65 -5.17
CA ARG A 67 2.47 12.07 -5.18
C ARG A 67 3.36 12.89 -4.25
N GLU A 68 3.64 12.40 -3.04
CA GLU A 68 4.54 13.06 -2.08
C GLU A 68 5.97 13.18 -2.65
N GLN A 69 6.51 12.13 -3.28
CA GLN A 69 7.81 12.18 -3.96
C GLN A 69 7.82 13.13 -5.17
N ALA A 70 6.77 13.10 -6.00
CA ALA A 70 6.65 14.00 -7.15
C ALA A 70 6.57 15.47 -6.71
N VAL A 71 5.88 15.74 -5.60
CA VAL A 71 5.83 17.06 -4.96
C VAL A 71 7.19 17.43 -4.39
N ALA A 72 7.87 16.55 -3.66
CA ALA A 72 9.22 16.80 -3.12
C ALA A 72 10.23 17.09 -4.24
N ARG A 73 10.17 16.33 -5.34
CA ARG A 73 10.96 16.57 -6.56
C ARG A 73 10.65 17.92 -7.20
N ARG A 74 9.38 18.30 -7.28
CA ARG A 74 8.94 19.60 -7.83
C ARG A 74 9.38 20.78 -6.97
N LEU A 75 9.42 20.61 -5.65
CA LEU A 75 9.79 21.66 -4.70
C LEU A 75 11.31 21.82 -4.56
N GLY A 76 12.12 21.02 -5.26
CA GLY A 76 13.59 21.06 -5.16
C GLY A 76 14.11 20.67 -3.77
N CYS A 77 13.24 20.14 -2.90
CA CYS A 77 13.64 19.59 -1.61
C CYS A 77 14.34 18.25 -1.86
N HIS A 78 15.66 18.31 -2.09
CA HIS A 78 16.53 17.16 -1.89
C HIS A 78 16.39 16.74 -0.42
N VAL A 79 15.60 15.69 -0.16
CA VAL A 79 15.75 14.94 1.08
C VAL A 79 17.10 14.23 0.94
N ALA A 80 18.10 14.79 1.62
CA ALA A 80 19.41 14.17 1.75
C ALA A 80 19.22 12.76 2.30
N HIS A 81 19.75 11.79 1.57
CA HIS A 81 19.82 10.39 1.95
C HIS A 81 20.95 10.16 2.96
#